data_AF-A0A0F9CT31-F1
#
_entry.id   AF-A0A0F9CT31-F1
#
_cell.length_a   1.000
_cell.length_b   1.000
_cell.length_c   1.000
_cell.angle_alpha   90.00
_cell.angle_beta   90.00
_cell.angle_gamma   90.00
#
_symmetry.space_group_name_H-M   'P 1'
#
loop_
_entity.id
_entity.type
_entity.pdbx_description
1 polymer ?
#
loop_
_entity_poly.entity_id
_entity_poly.type
_entity_poly.pdbx_seq_one_letter_code
_entity_poly.pdbx_strand_id
1 'polypeptide(L)' 'MIRTQIYLTKEEKAALSNLAAASGKNQSELIREAVDNLITNSSKGRRLAVLDRVAGIWKDRNDLPEFTQLRKEWDRDPLS' A
#
# COMPACT_ATOMS: atom_id res chain seq x y z
N MET A 1 18.95 -0.09 -12.30
CA MET A 1 17.75 0.64 -12.77
C MET A 1 17.66 0.53 -14.29
N ILE A 2 16.44 0.52 -14.85
CA ILE A 2 16.22 0.54 -16.30
C ILE A 2 15.87 1.97 -16.70
N ARG A 3 16.55 2.51 -17.74
CA ARG A 3 16.26 3.86 -18.25
C ARG A 3 14.88 3.86 -18.89
N THR A 4 14.01 4.75 -18.42
CA THR A 4 12.66 4.93 -18.95
C THR A 4 12.48 6.39 -19.35
N GLN A 5 11.92 6.63 -20.53
CA GLN A 5 11.51 7.97 -20.95
C GLN A 5 10.03 8.15 -20.62
N ILE A 6 9.69 9.28 -20.01
CA ILE A 6 8.32 9.65 -19.67
C ILE A 6 8.04 11.05 -20.19
N TYR A 7 6.80 11.28 -20.61
CA TYR A 7 6.33 12.61 -20.97
C TYR A 7 5.74 13.28 -19.72
N LEU A 8 6.11 14.54 -19.53
CA LEU A 8 5.59 15.39 -18.47
C LEU A 8 5.14 16.71 -19.12
N THR A 9 4.10 17.29 -18.55
CA THR A 9 3.72 18.67 -18.85
C THR A 9 4.84 19.63 -18.39
N LYS A 10 4.80 20.87 -18.88
CA LYS A 10 5.79 21.88 -18.50
C LYS A 10 5.66 22.20 -17.00
N GLU A 11 4.43 22.21 -16.51
CA GLU A 11 4.04 22.50 -15.14
C GLU A 11 4.56 21.41 -14.19
N GLU A 12 4.37 20.13 -14.53
CA GLU A 12 4.90 19.00 -13.74
C GLU A 12 6.43 19.01 -13.68
N LYS A 13 7.10 19.30 -14.80
CA LYS A 13 8.55 19.40 -14.84
C LYS A 13 9.06 20.56 -13.97
N ALA A 14 8.39 21.70 -13.99
CA ALA A 14 8.73 22.84 -13.14
C ALA A 14 8.52 22.50 -11.66
N ALA A 15 7.40 21.87 -11.31
CA ALA A 15 7.11 21.41 -9.95
C ALA A 15 8.17 20.42 -9.45
N LEU A 16 8.55 19.43 -10.26
CA LEU A 16 9.61 18.47 -9.93
C LEU A 16 10.97 19.15 -9.70
N SER A 17 11.28 20.19 -10.47
CA SER A 17 12.52 20.95 -10.31
C SER A 17 12.54 21.72 -8.99
N ASN A 18 11.42 22.33 -8.61
CA ASN A 18 11.28 23.03 -7.34
C ASN A 18 11.34 22.08 -6.15
N LEU A 19 10.68 20.92 -6.24
CA LEU A 19 10.72 19.89 -5.21
C LEU A 19 12.13 19.32 -5.02
N ALA A 20 12.84 19.05 -6.11
CA ALA A 20 14.23 18.59 -6.08
C ALA A 20 15.14 19.58 -5.35
N ALA A 21 15.00 20.87 -5.66
CA ALA A 21 15.76 21.93 -5.00
C ALA A 21 15.43 22.01 -3.50
N ALA A 22 14.15 21.92 -3.13
CA ALA A 22 13.72 22.00 -1.75
C ALA A 22 14.11 20.77 -0.92
N SER A 23 14.11 19.57 -1.50
CA SER A 23 14.40 18.32 -0.80
C SER A 23 15.87 17.89 -0.84
N GLY A 24 16.71 18.58 -1.64
CA GLY A 24 18.09 18.18 -1.90
C GLY A 24 18.23 16.86 -2.69
N LYS A 25 17.14 16.37 -3.28
CA LYS A 25 17.11 15.11 -4.06
C LYS A 25 17.18 15.43 -5.54
N ASN A 26 17.66 14.48 -6.35
CA ASN A 26 17.57 14.63 -7.80
C ASN A 26 16.15 14.26 -8.30
N GLN A 27 15.79 14.75 -9.50
CA GLN A 27 14.45 14.52 -10.07
C GLN A 27 14.13 13.03 -10.27
N SER A 28 15.10 12.23 -10.71
CA SER A 28 14.92 10.79 -10.94
C SER A 28 14.59 10.04 -9.65
N GLU A 29 15.16 10.48 -8.53
CA GLU A 29 14.89 9.93 -7.20
C GLU A 29 13.47 10.27 -6.72
N LEU A 30 13.03 11.53 -6.89
CA LEU A 30 11.66 11.93 -6.58
C LEU A 30 10.62 11.18 -7.42
N ILE A 31 10.87 11.03 -8.72
CA ILE A 31 9.98 10.28 -9.62
C ILE A 31 9.89 8.82 -9.18
N ARG A 32 11.03 8.20 -8.82
CA ARG A 32 11.06 6.83 -8.32
C ARG A 32 10.26 6.69 -7.03
N GLU A 33 10.50 7.55 -6.04
CA GLU A 33 9.76 7.53 -4.77
C GLU A 33 8.26 7.68 -4.98
N ALA A 34 7.84 8.57 -5.88
CA ALA A 34 6.42 8.73 -6.23
C ALA A 34 5.82 7.46 -6.84
N VAL A 35 6.55 6.79 -7.74
CA VAL A 35 6.14 5.51 -8.34
C VAL A 35 6.08 4.40 -7.28
N ASP A 36 7.08 4.29 -6.42
CA ASP A 36 7.13 3.28 -5.35
C ASP A 36 5.97 3.47 -4.36
N ASN A 37 5.68 4.72 -3.98
CA ASN A 37 4.55 5.07 -3.14
C ASN A 37 3.21 4.73 -3.80
N LEU A 38 3.06 5.01 -5.10
CA LEU A 38 1.86 4.66 -5.86
C LEU A 38 1.65 3.14 -5.91
N ILE A 39 2.70 2.37 -6.19
CA ILE A 39 2.65 0.89 -6.23
C ILE A 39 2.28 0.34 -4.85
N THR A 40 2.92 0.85 -3.80
CA THR A 40 2.69 0.41 -2.41
C THR A 40 1.25 0.70 -1.96
N ASN A 41 0.74 1.90 -2.26
CA ASN A 41 -0.64 2.26 -1.91
C ASN A 41 -1.66 1.45 -2.70
N SER A 42 -1.38 1.20 -3.99
CA SER A 42 -2.23 0.37 -4.84
C SER A 42 -2.23 -1.11 -4.40
N SER A 43 -1.10 -1.64 -3.93
CA SER A 43 -1.00 -3.02 -3.45
C SER A 43 -1.69 -3.22 -2.10
N LYS A 44 -1.60 -2.24 -1.18
CA LYS A 44 -2.38 -2.22 0.07
C LYS A 44 -3.88 -2.18 -0.21
N GLY A 45 -4.32 -1.30 -1.10
CA GLY A 45 -5.73 -1.25 -1.53
C GLY A 45 -6.20 -2.56 -2.15
N ARG A 46 -5.37 -3.20 -2.99
CA ARG A 46 -5.67 -4.52 -3.55
C ARG A 46 -5.73 -5.61 -2.49
N ARG A 47 -4.82 -5.62 -1.52
CA ARG A 47 -4.82 -6.60 -0.42
C ARG A 47 -6.06 -6.44 0.47
N LEU A 48 -6.42 -5.21 0.81
CA LEU A 48 -7.66 -4.91 1.54
C LEU A 48 -8.88 -5.36 0.74
N ALA A 49 -8.98 -5.00 -0.55
CA ALA A 49 -10.09 -5.43 -1.40
C ALA A 49 -10.17 -6.96 -1.57
N VAL A 50 -9.04 -7.67 -1.58
CA VAL A 50 -9.01 -9.15 -1.57
C VAL A 50 -9.50 -9.68 -0.22
N LEU A 51 -9.01 -9.14 0.90
CA LEU A 51 -9.45 -9.53 2.23
C LEU A 51 -10.94 -9.26 2.45
N ASP A 52 -11.49 -8.14 1.99
CA ASP A 52 -12.93 -7.84 2.07
C ASP A 52 -13.77 -8.82 1.25
N ARG A 53 -13.31 -9.15 0.03
CA ARG A 53 -13.96 -10.17 -0.79
C ARG A 53 -13.92 -11.54 -0.15
N VAL A 54 -12.78 -11.93 0.43
CA VAL A 54 -12.63 -13.21 1.13
C VAL A 54 -13.42 -13.21 2.44
N ALA A 55 -13.43 -12.12 3.20
CA ALA A 55 -14.22 -11.99 4.43
C ALA A 55 -15.72 -12.18 4.16
N GLY A 56 -16.23 -11.73 3.01
CA GLY A 56 -17.59 -12.04 2.55
C GLY A 56 -17.87 -13.54 2.41
N ILE A 57 -16.88 -14.32 1.94
CA ILE A 57 -17.01 -15.78 1.78
C ILE A 57 -17.16 -16.51 3.13
N TRP A 58 -16.52 -16.01 4.19
CA TRP A 58 -16.64 -16.59 5.54
C TRP A 58 -17.80 -15.99 6.35
N LYS A 59 -18.31 -14.83 5.97
CA LYS A 59 -19.45 -14.16 6.64
C LYS A 59 -20.78 -14.88 6.41
N ASP A 60 -20.96 -15.50 5.25
CA ASP A 60 -22.19 -16.18 4.85
C ASP A 60 -22.16 -17.71 5.14
N ARG A 61 -21.16 -18.16 5.89
CA ARG A 61 -20.99 -19.57 6.27
C ARG A 61 -21.54 -19.81 7.69
N ASN A 62 -22.62 -20.57 7.78
CA ASN A 62 -23.26 -20.97 9.04
C ASN A 62 -22.58 -22.17 9.73
N ASP A 63 -21.51 -22.71 9.14
CA ASP A 63 -20.79 -23.90 9.61
C ASP A 63 -19.47 -23.57 10.32
N LEU A 64 -19.18 -22.28 10.53
CA LEU A 64 -17.94 -21.84 11.15
C LEU A 64 -18.10 -21.69 12.66
N PRO A 65 -17.08 -22.07 13.45
CA PRO A 65 -17.11 -21.88 14.89
C PRO A 65 -17.13 -20.39 15.23
N GLU A 66 -17.75 -20.03 16.36
CA GLU A 66 -17.80 -18.66 16.89
C GLU A 66 -16.38 -18.08 17.01
N PHE A 67 -15.95 -17.31 16.01
CA PHE A 67 -14.60 -16.74 15.89
C PHE A 67 -14.19 -15.89 17.09
N THR A 68 -15.17 -15.40 17.85
CA THR A 68 -14.97 -14.68 19.10
C THR A 68 -14.32 -15.54 20.18
N GLN A 69 -14.61 -16.84 20.25
CA GLN A 69 -14.00 -17.75 21.22
C GLN A 69 -12.55 -18.06 20.83
N LEU A 70 -12.30 -18.35 19.55
CA LEU A 70 -10.95 -18.61 19.03
C LEU A 70 -10.01 -17.40 19.22
N ARG A 71 -10.53 -16.18 19.05
CA ARG A 71 -9.76 -14.95 19.31
C ARG A 71 -9.43 -14.77 20.80
N LYS A 72 -10.36 -15.10 21.70
CA LYS A 72 -10.11 -15.04 23.16
C LYS A 72 -9.06 -16.07 23.62
N GLU A 73 -8.92 -17.19 22.93
CA GLU A 73 -7.88 -18.18 23.22
C GLU A 73 -6.49 -17.73 22.75
N TRP A 74 -6.39 -17.04 21.62
CA TRP A 74 -5.12 -16.48 21.14
C TRP A 74 -4.66 -15.23 21.90
N ASP A 75 -5.58 -14.41 22.40
CA ASP A 75 -5.25 -13.28 23.28
C ASP A 75 -4.79 -13.72 24.68
N ARG A 76 -4.85 -15.03 24.99
CA ARG A 76 -4.51 -15.60 26.29
C ARG A 76 -3.04 -16.01 26.47
N ASP A 77 -2.18 -15.75 25.50
CA ASP A 77 -0.74 -15.96 25.67
C ASP A 77 0.05 -14.64 25.79
N PRO A 78 0.14 -14.07 27.00
CA PRO A 78 1.31 -13.32 27.42
C PRO A 78 2.08 -14.17 28.44
N LEU A 79 3.13 -14.86 27.96
CA LEU A 79 4.32 -15.26 28.72
C LEU A 79 4.07 -16.08 30.01
N SER A 80 4.26 -17.41 29.93
CA SER A 80 4.81 -18.19 31.05
C SER A 80 6.33 -18.29 30.94
#